data_AF-A0A845VZR9-F1
#
_entry.id   AF-A0A845VZR9-F1
#
_cell.length_a   1.000
_cell.length_b   1.000
_cell.length_c   1.000
_cell.angle_alpha   90.00
_cell.angle_beta   90.00
_cell.angle_gamma   90.00
#
_symmetry.space_group_name_H-M   'P 1'
#
loop_
_entity.id
_entity.type
_entity.pdbx_description
1 polymer ?
#
loop_
_entity_poly.entity_id
_entity_poly.type
_entity_poly.pdbx_seq_one_letter_code
_entity_poly.pdbx_strand_id
1 'polypeptide(L)'
;MPKKRFVYHPIDYHEAIERLEQLAQLEQRESQEENSYPYPITEREQILIRLYSYWELGMTPQRFYQKWDLTREDMALICSCSFQTVNGWFSTSRRCYPPTAGHLRHLAIMDFLLEDFETIPKPLLERLCSKGE
;
A
#
# COMPACT_ATOMS: atom_id res chain seq x y z
N MET A 1 5.14 -32.67 6.04
CA MET A 1 4.26 -32.42 4.87
C MET A 1 5.00 -31.54 3.87
N PRO A 2 5.07 -31.92 2.58
CA PRO A 2 5.75 -31.10 1.59
C PRO A 2 4.92 -29.84 1.31
N LYS A 3 5.52 -28.66 1.49
CA LYS A 3 4.90 -27.39 1.11
C LYS A 3 4.65 -27.45 -0.40
N LYS A 4 3.37 -27.47 -0.81
CA LYS A 4 2.99 -27.34 -2.21
C LYS A 4 3.67 -26.08 -2.76
N ARG A 5 4.56 -26.24 -3.74
CA ARG A 5 5.03 -25.10 -4.53
C ARG A 5 3.79 -24.51 -5.20
N PHE A 6 3.41 -23.31 -4.77
CA PHE A 6 2.39 -22.54 -5.47
C PHE A 6 2.93 -22.24 -6.86
N VAL A 7 2.38 -22.93 -7.86
CA VAL A 7 2.56 -22.56 -9.27
C VAL A 7 1.81 -21.26 -9.45
N TYR A 8 2.56 -20.17 -9.57
CA TYR A 8 1.99 -18.84 -9.72
C TYR A 8 1.48 -18.67 -11.14
N HIS A 9 0.15 -18.75 -11.30
CA HIS A 9 -0.51 -18.26 -12.50
C HIS A 9 -0.57 -16.73 -12.45
N PRO A 10 -0.36 -16.04 -13.60
CA PRO A 10 -0.63 -14.62 -13.72
C PRO A 10 -2.05 -14.35 -13.21
N ILE A 11 -2.21 -13.36 -12.34
CA ILE A 11 -3.54 -12.94 -11.89
C ILE A 11 -4.11 -12.09 -13.02
N ASP A 12 -5.29 -12.45 -13.50
CA ASP A 12 -6.11 -11.50 -14.22
C ASP A 12 -6.63 -10.46 -13.21
N TYR A 13 -6.03 -9.27 -13.24
CA TYR A 13 -6.38 -8.19 -12.31
C TYR A 13 -7.83 -7.77 -12.46
N HIS A 14 -8.38 -7.82 -13.67
CA HIS A 14 -9.75 -7.38 -13.93
C HIS A 14 -10.73 -8.37 -13.30
N GLU A 15 -10.56 -9.66 -13.57
CA GLU A 15 -11.39 -10.72 -12.96
C GLU A 15 -11.31 -10.69 -11.44
N ALA A 16 -10.11 -10.50 -10.88
CA ALA A 16 -9.91 -10.45 -9.44
C ALA A 16 -10.57 -9.21 -8.79
N ILE A 17 -10.54 -8.05 -9.44
CA ILE A 17 -11.22 -6.84 -8.95
C ILE A 17 -12.75 -7.01 -9.02
N GLU A 18 -13.28 -7.53 -10.12
CA GLU A 18 -14.72 -7.83 -10.25
C GLU A 18 -15.19 -8.81 -9.17
N ARG A 19 -14.40 -9.85 -8.91
CA ARG A 19 -14.71 -10.84 -7.88
C ARG A 19 -14.71 -10.22 -6.48
N LEU A 20 -13.79 -9.30 -6.18
CA LEU A 20 -13.80 -8.56 -4.91
C LEU A 20 -15.08 -7.73 -4.75
N GLU A 21 -15.52 -7.04 -5.80
CA GLU A 21 -16.74 -6.24 -5.76
C GLU A 21 -17.98 -7.10 -5.48
N GLN A 22 -18.10 -8.24 -6.17
CA GLN A 22 -19.18 -9.20 -5.94
C GLN A 22 -19.23 -9.70 -4.50
N LEU A 23 -18.07 -10.10 -3.95
CA LEU A 23 -17.97 -10.60 -2.57
C LEU A 23 -18.29 -9.50 -1.55
N ALA A 24 -17.85 -8.26 -1.79
CA ALA A 24 -18.16 -7.13 -0.91
C ALA A 24 -19.66 -6.83 -0.84
N GLN A 25 -20.39 -6.96 -1.95
CA GLN A 25 -21.85 -6.78 -2.00
C GLN A 25 -22.62 -7.89 -1.30
N LEU A 26 -22.06 -9.10 -1.19
CA LEU A 26 -22.66 -10.23 -0.49
C LEU A 26 -22.49 -10.07 1.03
N GLU A 27 -21.30 -9.73 1.51
CA GLU A 27 -21.05 -9.55 2.93
C GLU A 27 -21.85 -8.39 3.56
N GLN A 28 -22.08 -7.31 2.82
CA GLN A 28 -22.95 -6.22 3.30
C GLN A 28 -24.40 -6.66 3.55
N ARG A 29 -24.83 -7.79 2.97
CA ARG A 29 -26.17 -8.37 3.22
C ARG A 29 -26.18 -9.36 4.39
N GLU A 30 -25.01 -9.81 4.85
CA GLU A 30 -24.85 -10.88 5.84
C GLU A 30 -24.36 -10.39 7.22
N SER A 31 -24.03 -9.10 7.38
CA SER A 31 -23.30 -8.61 8.55
C SER A 31 -24.13 -8.50 9.86
N GLN A 32 -24.16 -9.59 10.63
CA GLN A 32 -24.07 -9.58 12.10
C GLN A 32 -23.32 -10.85 12.55
N GLU A 33 -21.98 -10.83 12.51
CA GLU A 33 -21.19 -11.76 13.33
C GLU A 33 -20.11 -11.00 14.10
N GLU A 34 -20.14 -11.20 15.42
CA GLU A 34 -19.34 -10.54 16.44
C GLU A 34 -17.86 -10.95 16.40
N ASN A 35 -17.00 -10.07 16.90
CA ASN A 35 -15.55 -10.18 17.02
C ASN A 35 -15.05 -11.55 17.51
N SER A 36 -14.75 -12.46 16.57
CA SER A 36 -14.00 -13.69 16.84
C SER A 36 -12.53 -13.49 16.44
N TYR A 37 -11.65 -13.43 17.45
CA TYR A 37 -10.21 -13.43 17.23
C TYR A 37 -9.66 -14.87 17.34
N PRO A 38 -8.82 -15.33 16.40
CA PRO A 38 -8.38 -14.62 15.18
C PRO A 38 -9.49 -14.55 14.12
N TYR A 39 -9.57 -13.42 13.39
CA TYR A 39 -10.50 -13.30 12.28
C TYR A 39 -10.14 -14.30 11.17
N PRO A 40 -11.11 -15.10 10.69
CA PRO A 40 -10.86 -16.01 9.58
C PRO A 40 -10.62 -15.22 8.29
N ILE A 41 -9.62 -15.64 7.50
CA ILE A 41 -9.37 -15.09 6.16
C ILE A 41 -10.33 -15.76 5.17
N THR A 42 -11.31 -15.00 4.68
CA THR A 42 -12.28 -15.45 3.67
C THR A 42 -11.68 -15.42 2.26
N GLU A 43 -12.46 -15.87 1.26
CA GLU A 43 -12.09 -15.75 -0.16
C GLU A 43 -11.76 -14.29 -0.53
N ARG A 44 -12.53 -13.32 0.00
CA ARG A 44 -12.33 -11.90 -0.26
C ARG A 44 -10.95 -11.44 0.20
N GLU A 45 -10.58 -11.75 1.45
CA GLU A 45 -9.26 -11.36 1.96
C GLU A 45 -8.12 -12.09 1.23
N GLN A 46 -8.33 -13.36 0.82
CA GLN A 46 -7.32 -14.08 0.03
C GLN A 46 -7.06 -13.43 -1.33
N ILE A 47 -8.11 -13.02 -2.05
CA ILE A 47 -7.97 -12.32 -3.34
C ILE A 47 -7.25 -11.00 -3.14
N LEU A 48 -7.62 -10.21 -2.12
CA LEU A 48 -6.97 -8.94 -1.83
C LEU A 48 -5.48 -9.11 -1.49
N ILE A 49 -5.13 -10.07 -0.63
CA ILE A 49 -3.74 -10.40 -0.30
C ILE A 49 -2.97 -10.78 -1.56
N ARG A 50 -3.59 -11.58 -2.44
CA ARG A 50 -2.98 -11.99 -3.70
C ARG A 50 -2.72 -10.77 -4.57
N LEU A 51 -3.72 -9.93 -4.84
CA LEU A 51 -3.56 -8.71 -5.62
C LEU A 51 -2.44 -7.81 -5.08
N TYR A 52 -2.44 -7.54 -3.77
CA TYR A 52 -1.43 -6.72 -3.11
C TYR A 52 0.00 -7.25 -3.28
N SER A 53 0.18 -8.57 -3.31
CA SER A 53 1.49 -9.20 -3.49
C SER A 53 2.05 -9.04 -4.91
N TYR A 54 1.20 -8.75 -5.90
CA TYR A 54 1.59 -8.52 -7.29
C TYR A 54 1.54 -7.06 -7.71
N TRP A 55 1.01 -6.16 -6.89
CA TRP A 55 1.05 -4.74 -7.22
C TRP A 55 2.49 -4.24 -7.24
N GLU A 56 2.94 -3.80 -8.42
CA GLU A 56 4.18 -3.05 -8.63
C GLU A 56 4.01 -1.59 -8.18
N LEU A 57 3.45 -1.41 -6.99
CA LEU A 57 3.20 -0.09 -6.41
C LEU A 57 4.55 0.54 -6.00
N GLY A 58 5.02 1.47 -6.81
CA GLY A 58 6.27 2.17 -6.56
C GLY A 58 6.32 3.54 -7.25
N MET A 59 6.83 4.53 -6.52
CA MET A 59 7.03 5.87 -7.04
C MET A 59 8.44 6.34 -6.72
N THR A 60 9.17 6.77 -7.75
CA THR A 60 10.54 7.27 -7.59
C THR A 60 10.54 8.60 -6.84
N PRO A 61 11.58 8.88 -6.03
CA PRO A 61 11.75 10.18 -5.37
C PRO A 61 11.64 11.38 -6.32
N GLN A 62 12.22 11.29 -7.52
CA GLN A 62 12.21 12.36 -8.52
C GLN A 62 10.79 12.66 -8.99
N ARG A 63 10.02 11.62 -9.36
CA ARG A 63 8.63 11.78 -9.80
C ARG A 63 7.75 12.32 -8.68
N PHE A 64 7.92 11.85 -7.44
CA PHE A 64 7.14 12.33 -6.29
C PHE A 64 7.44 13.82 -6.02
N TYR A 65 8.71 14.17 -5.95
CA TYR A 65 9.17 15.55 -5.73
C TYR A 65 8.76 16.52 -6.85
N GLN A 66 8.66 16.05 -8.09
CA GLN A 66 8.20 16.87 -9.21
C GLN A 66 6.67 17.06 -9.21
N LYS A 67 5.92 16.07 -8.74
CA LYS A 67 4.46 16.09 -8.72
C LYS A 67 3.92 16.93 -7.57
N TRP A 68 4.54 16.82 -6.39
CA TRP A 68 4.10 17.47 -5.17
C TRP A 68 5.10 18.55 -4.74
N ASP A 69 4.61 19.75 -4.44
CA ASP A 69 5.41 20.88 -3.93
C ASP A 69 5.80 20.65 -2.47
N LEU A 70 6.66 19.65 -2.23
CA LEU A 70 7.10 19.19 -0.92
C LEU A 70 8.61 19.26 -0.79
N THR A 71 9.09 19.32 0.45
CA THR A 71 10.52 19.33 0.76
C THR A 71 11.10 17.91 0.80
N ARG A 72 12.43 17.79 0.76
CA ARG A 72 13.10 16.50 0.95
C ARG A 72 12.98 16.01 2.40
N GLU A 73 12.77 16.92 3.33
CA GLU A 73 12.44 16.65 4.73
C GLU A 73 11.08 15.98 4.85
N ASP A 74 10.07 16.43 4.11
CA ASP A 74 8.75 15.77 4.06
C ASP A 74 8.87 14.34 3.53
N MET A 75 9.67 14.14 2.47
CA MET A 75 9.95 12.79 1.96
C MET A 75 10.66 11.90 3.00
N ALA A 76 11.54 12.47 3.81
CA ALA A 76 12.22 11.74 4.89
C ALA A 76 11.21 11.28 5.95
N LEU A 77 10.25 12.14 6.29
CA LEU A 77 9.13 11.80 7.19
C LEU A 77 8.26 10.69 6.61
N ILE A 78 7.84 10.81 5.35
CA ILE A 78 7.00 9.81 4.65
C ILE A 78 7.68 8.43 4.62
N CYS A 79 8.98 8.40 4.33
CA CYS A 79 9.76 7.17 4.23
C CYS A 79 10.34 6.69 5.57
N SER A 80 10.08 7.39 6.68
CA SER A 80 10.66 7.09 8.01
C SER A 80 12.18 6.91 7.97
N CYS A 81 12.88 7.78 7.25
CA CYS A 81 14.34 7.71 7.08
C CYS A 81 15.01 9.07 7.33
N SER A 82 16.35 9.13 7.26
CA SER A 82 17.07 10.38 7.51
C SER A 82 17.03 11.31 6.30
N PHE A 83 17.07 12.62 6.55
CA PHE A 83 17.23 13.62 5.49
C PHE A 83 18.49 13.38 4.64
N GLN A 84 19.58 12.91 5.25
CA GLN A 84 20.80 12.52 4.55
C GLN A 84 20.57 11.37 3.58
N THR A 85 19.74 10.38 3.95
CA THR A 85 19.33 9.29 3.07
C THR A 85 18.59 9.82 1.85
N VAL A 86 17.62 10.72 2.05
CA VAL A 86 16.86 11.33 0.95
C VAL A 86 17.76 12.16 0.03
N ASN A 87 18.63 13.00 0.59
CA ASN A 87 19.61 13.76 -0.20
C ASN A 87 20.52 12.87 -1.04
N GLY A 88 20.85 11.69 -0.53
CA GLY A 88 21.54 10.64 -1.29
C GLY A 88 20.84 10.36 -2.61
N TRP A 89 19.52 10.15 -2.61
CA TRP A 89 18.73 9.78 -3.80
C TRP A 89 18.77 10.81 -4.94
N PHE A 90 19.05 12.07 -4.63
CA PHE A 90 19.18 13.15 -5.61
C PHE A 90 20.65 13.47 -5.96
N SER A 91 21.61 12.82 -5.30
CA SER A 91 23.04 13.02 -5.54
C SER A 91 23.51 12.23 -6.77
N THR A 92 24.35 12.86 -7.58
CA THR A 92 25.06 12.21 -8.70
C THR A 92 26.37 11.53 -8.27
N SER A 93 26.69 11.54 -6.97
CA SER A 93 27.94 10.95 -6.47
C SER A 93 27.93 9.42 -6.53
N ARG A 94 29.11 8.81 -6.75
CA ARG A 94 29.29 7.34 -6.79
C ARG A 94 28.95 6.61 -5.48
N ARG A 95 28.72 7.33 -4.38
CA ARG A 95 28.34 6.76 -3.06
C ARG A 95 26.84 6.87 -2.77
N CYS A 96 26.02 7.25 -3.75
CA CYS A 96 24.58 7.27 -3.60
C CYS A 96 24.04 5.83 -3.45
N TYR A 97 23.24 5.60 -2.40
CA TYR A 97 22.42 4.41 -2.26
C TYR A 97 21.05 4.69 -2.86
N PRO A 98 20.56 3.87 -3.80
CA PRO A 98 19.22 4.07 -4.35
C PRO A 98 18.13 3.85 -3.29
N PRO A 99 16.94 4.43 -3.46
CA PRO A 99 15.79 4.11 -2.60
C PRO A 99 15.49 2.61 -2.67
N THR A 100 15.13 2.02 -1.52
CA THR A 100 14.70 0.62 -1.45
C THR A 100 13.29 0.48 -2.01
N ALA A 101 12.86 -0.75 -2.32
CA ALA A 101 11.46 -1.02 -2.69
C ALA A 101 10.47 -0.53 -1.60
N GLY A 102 10.86 -0.58 -0.32
CA GLY A 102 10.07 -0.03 0.77
C GLY A 102 9.87 1.49 0.64
N HIS A 103 10.93 2.25 0.36
CA HIS A 103 10.81 3.70 0.15
C HIS A 103 9.91 4.02 -1.05
N LEU A 104 10.09 3.31 -2.17
CA LEU A 104 9.26 3.50 -3.36
C LEU A 104 7.78 3.23 -3.08
N ARG A 105 7.48 2.20 -2.27
CA ARG A 105 6.11 1.86 -1.87
C ARG A 105 5.52 2.92 -0.95
N HIS A 106 6.27 3.44 0.01
CA HIS A 106 5.83 4.54 0.89
C HIS A 106 5.46 5.78 0.08
N LEU A 107 6.30 6.17 -0.88
CA LEU A 107 6.02 7.32 -1.75
C LEU A 107 4.77 7.08 -2.61
N ALA A 108 4.59 5.87 -3.16
CA ALA A 108 3.41 5.54 -3.94
C ALA A 108 2.11 5.49 -3.11
N ILE A 109 2.17 5.00 -1.86
CA ILE A 109 1.03 5.04 -0.94
C ILE A 109 0.67 6.49 -0.61
N MET A 110 1.66 7.33 -0.32
CA MET A 110 1.41 8.74 -0.05
C MET A 110 0.87 9.47 -1.29
N ASP A 111 1.38 9.15 -2.47
CA ASP A 111 0.86 9.66 -3.75
C ASP A 111 -0.63 9.37 -3.92
N PHE A 112 -1.02 8.11 -3.72
CA PHE A 112 -2.41 7.67 -3.75
C PHE A 112 -3.28 8.41 -2.72
N LEU A 113 -2.80 8.52 -1.47
CA LEU A 113 -3.54 9.23 -0.43
C LEU A 113 -3.74 10.72 -0.73
N LEU A 114 -2.75 11.38 -1.35
CA LEU A 114 -2.82 12.79 -1.71
C LEU A 114 -3.73 13.03 -2.92
N GLU A 115 -3.72 12.13 -3.92
CA GLU A 115 -4.62 12.23 -5.08
C GLU A 115 -6.08 12.03 -4.69
N ASP A 116 -6.35 11.07 -3.81
CA ASP A 116 -7.70 10.65 -3.47
C ASP A 116 -8.20 11.26 -2.16
N PHE A 117 -7.46 12.20 -1.56
CA PHE A 117 -7.72 12.71 -0.21
C PHE A 117 -9.19 13.11 0.04
N GLU A 118 -9.80 13.85 -0.89
CA GLU A 118 -11.18 14.33 -0.79
C GLU A 118 -12.22 13.19 -0.83
N THR A 119 -11.84 12.02 -1.31
CA THR A 119 -12.70 10.83 -1.39
C THR A 119 -12.58 9.93 -0.17
N ILE A 120 -11.53 10.10 0.65
CA ILE A 120 -11.28 9.25 1.81
C ILE A 120 -12.26 9.63 2.94
N PRO A 121 -13.15 8.70 3.38
CA PRO A 121 -14.06 8.99 4.46
C PRO A 121 -13.31 9.34 5.76
N LYS A 122 -13.71 10.43 6.43
CA LYS A 122 -13.14 10.86 7.71
C LYS A 122 -12.97 9.74 8.75
N PRO A 123 -13.93 8.80 8.95
CA PRO A 123 -13.75 7.70 9.90
C PRO A 123 -12.58 6.77 9.57
N LEU A 124 -12.20 6.63 8.28
CA LEU A 124 -11.01 5.86 7.90
C LEU A 124 -9.72 6.60 8.25
N LEU A 125 -9.68 7.93 8.06
CA LEU A 125 -8.54 8.75 8.47
C LEU A 125 -8.34 8.68 9.99
N GLU A 126 -9.42 8.79 10.75
CA GLU A 126 -9.38 8.69 12.22
C GLU A 126 -8.80 7.34 12.69
N ARG A 127 -9.12 6.23 12.00
CA ARG A 127 -8.55 4.90 12.27
C ARG A 127 -7.06 4.81 11.95
N LEU A 128 -6.56 5.56 10.96
CA LEU A 128 -5.12 5.64 10.66
C LEU A 128 -4.38 6.47 11.72
N CYS A 129 -5.05 7.44 12.33
CA CYS A 129 -4.48 8.31 13.36
C CYS A 129 -4.61 7.75 14.79
N SER A 130 -5.54 6.83 15.04
CA SER A 130 -5.64 6.16 16.33
C SER A 130 -4.40 5.32 16.57
N LYS A 131 -3.58 5.73 17.54
CA LYS A 131 -2.52 4.86 18.07
C LYS A 131 -3.19 3.57 18.52
N GLY A 132 -2.75 2.43 17.99
CA GLY A 132 -3.19 1.14 18.48
C GLY A 132 -2.96 1.11 20.00
N GLU A 133 -4.05 0.99 20.75
CA GLU A 133 -4.01 0.64 22.18
C GLU A 133 -3.58 -0.82 22.34
#